data_AF-A0A355F8W6-F1
#
_entry.id   AF-A0A355F8W6-F1
#
_cell.length_a   1.000
_cell.length_b   1.000
_cell.length_c   1.000
_cell.angle_alpha   90.00
_cell.angle_beta   90.00
_cell.angle_gamma   90.00
#
_symmetry.space_group_name_H-M   'P 1'
#
loop_
_entity.id
_entity.type
_entity.pdbx_description
1 polymer ?
#
loop_
_entity_poly.entity_id
_entity_poly.type
_entity_poly.pdbx_seq_one_letter_code
_entity_poly.pdbx_strand_id
1 'polypeptide(L)' 'SGPFGSLDGALYFPAEDGIHGIELWKTDGSVAGASMVRDICPGACGGSPVGMQRLGDRLLFYADDGTHGSELWVTDG' A
#
# COMPACT_ATOMS: atom_id res chain seq x y z
N SER A 1 13.43 6.52 -4.66
CA SER A 1 12.24 6.51 -3.80
C SER A 1 12.52 5.65 -2.58
N GLY A 2 11.99 6.02 -1.40
CA GLY A 2 12.06 5.18 -0.21
C GLY A 2 10.95 4.12 -0.23
N PRO A 3 10.91 3.19 0.75
CA PRO A 3 9.86 2.18 0.85
C PRO A 3 8.49 2.77 1.24
N PHE A 4 8.39 4.08 1.46
CA PHE A 4 7.21 4.75 1.99
C PHE A 4 6.77 5.92 1.11
N GLY A 5 5.46 6.14 1.06
CA GLY A 5 4.82 7.29 0.42
C GLY A 5 4.12 8.18 1.45
N SER A 6 3.92 9.46 1.13
CA SER A 6 3.09 10.35 1.96
C SER A 6 2.05 11.05 1.10
N LEU A 7 0.80 11.03 1.56
CA LEU A 7 -0.34 11.66 0.91
C LEU A 7 -1.30 12.16 1.99
N ASP A 8 -1.71 13.43 1.89
CA ASP A 8 -2.71 14.08 2.75
C ASP A 8 -2.56 13.86 4.26
N GLY A 9 -1.32 13.93 4.75
CA GLY A 9 -0.99 13.79 6.17
C GLY A 9 -0.86 12.35 6.65
N ALA A 10 -1.11 11.36 5.79
CA ALA A 10 -0.88 9.96 6.08
C ALA A 10 0.44 9.44 5.47
N LEU A 11 1.06 8.49 6.15
CA LEU A 11 2.18 7.69 5.64
C LEU A 11 1.64 6.36 5.10
N TYR A 12 2.07 5.99 3.91
CA TYR A 12 1.75 4.74 3.22
C TYR A 12 2.98 3.84 3.19
N PHE A 13 2.80 2.57 3.51
CA PHE A 13 3.89 1.63 3.67
C PHE A 13 3.43 0.17 3.49
N PRO A 14 4.34 -0.76 3.11
CA PRO A 14 4.04 -2.18 3.10
C PRO A 14 3.96 -2.72 4.54
N ALA A 15 2.92 -3.49 4.87
CA ALA A 15 2.81 -4.18 6.15
C ALA A 15 1.95 -5.45 6.06
N GLU A 16 2.04 -6.30 7.08
CA GLU A 16 1.36 -7.59 7.19
C GLU A 16 0.62 -7.70 8.53
N ASP A 17 -0.56 -8.31 8.53
CA ASP A 17 -1.38 -8.58 9.72
C ASP A 17 -1.46 -10.07 10.10
N GLY A 18 -0.74 -10.93 9.38
CA GLY A 18 -0.75 -12.39 9.53
C GLY A 18 -1.93 -13.08 8.85
N ILE A 19 -2.77 -12.36 8.10
CA ILE A 19 -3.91 -12.89 7.35
C ILE A 19 -3.77 -12.61 5.85
N HIS A 20 -3.37 -11.39 5.49
CA HIS A 20 -3.39 -10.90 4.09
C HIS A 20 -2.00 -10.79 3.43
N GLY A 21 -0.96 -11.39 4.01
CA GLY A 21 0.42 -11.18 3.55
C GLY A 21 0.83 -9.70 3.60
N ILE A 22 1.87 -9.33 2.85
CA ILE A 22 2.35 -7.94 2.79
C ILE A 22 1.51 -7.13 1.79
N GLU A 23 0.77 -6.16 2.31
CA GLU A 23 -0.18 -5.31 1.57
C GLU A 23 0.11 -3.82 1.75
N LEU A 24 -0.68 -2.95 1.10
CA LEU A 24 -0.58 -1.50 1.30
C LEU A 24 -1.34 -1.07 2.56
N TRP A 25 -0.63 -0.42 3.48
CA TRP A 25 -1.19 0.14 4.71
C TRP A 25 -0.97 1.65 4.78
N LYS A 26 -1.83 2.33 5.55
CA LYS A 26 -1.69 3.75 5.88
C LYS A 26 -1.79 4.00 7.38
N THR A 27 -1.17 5.08 7.84
CA THR A 27 -1.32 5.61 9.21
C THR A 27 -1.27 7.13 9.23
N ASP A 28 -1.98 7.75 10.17
CA ASP A 28 -1.85 9.16 10.54
C ASP A 28 -0.81 9.40 11.66
N GLY A 29 -0.08 8.34 12.06
CA GLY A 29 0.87 8.36 13.17
C GLY A 29 0.27 7.88 14.51
N SER A 30 -1.03 7.59 14.56
CA SER A 30 -1.68 6.96 15.70
C SER A 30 -1.89 5.46 15.46
N VAL A 31 -1.98 4.69 16.55
CA VAL A 31 -2.32 3.26 16.49
C VAL A 31 -3.73 3.06 15.91
N ALA A 32 -4.68 3.93 16.27
CA ALA A 32 -6.06 3.84 15.80
C ALA A 32 -6.22 4.20 14.32
N GLY A 33 -5.33 5.04 13.77
CA GLY A 33 -5.34 5.43 12.36
C GLY A 33 -4.57 4.47 11.44
N ALA A 34 -3.93 3.43 11.98
CA ALA A 34 -3.28 2.40 11.18
C ALA A 34 -4.32 1.45 10.57
N SER A 35 -4.37 1.36 9.25
CA SER A 35 -5.32 0.51 8.53
C SER A 35 -4.78 0.07 7.17
N MET A 36 -5.22 -1.11 6.71
CA MET A 36 -4.97 -1.56 5.35
C MET A 36 -5.77 -0.69 4.38
N VAL A 37 -5.12 -0.22 3.32
CA VAL A 37 -5.78 0.54 2.26
C VAL A 37 -6.62 -0.41 1.40
N ARG A 38 -6.01 -1.55 1.03
CA ARG A 38 -6.62 -2.60 0.22
C ARG A 38 -5.85 -3.92 0.36
N ASP A 39 -6.60 -5.02 0.36
CA ASP A 39 -6.09 -6.37 0.12
C ASP A 39 -5.91 -6.54 -1.40
N ILE A 40 -4.71 -6.26 -1.92
CA ILE A 40 -4.43 -6.23 -3.36
C ILE A 40 -4.30 -7.65 -3.89
N CYS A 41 -3.54 -8.50 -3.20
CA CYS A 41 -3.43 -9.93 -3.49
C CYS A 41 -4.22 -10.72 -2.43
N PRO A 42 -5.44 -11.20 -2.76
CA PRO A 42 -6.34 -11.73 -1.75
C PRO A 42 -5.77 -12.88 -0.91
N GLY A 43 -5.93 -12.76 0.41
CA GLY A 43 -5.48 -13.77 1.37
C GLY A 43 -3.97 -13.76 1.56
N ALA A 44 -3.35 -14.91 1.81
CA ALA A 44 -1.96 -14.95 2.28
C ALA A 44 -0.88 -14.70 1.20
N CYS A 45 -1.24 -14.30 -0.03
CA CYS A 45 -0.25 -14.12 -1.09
C CYS A 45 0.53 -12.80 -0.98
N GLY A 46 -0.14 -11.69 -0.63
CA GLY A 46 0.47 -10.38 -0.42
C GLY A 46 0.92 -9.67 -1.71
N GLY A 47 0.41 -8.47 -1.95
CA GLY A 47 0.68 -7.68 -3.15
C GLY A 47 2.04 -6.98 -3.19
N SER A 48 2.79 -6.97 -2.08
CA SER A 48 4.18 -6.46 -2.01
C SER A 48 4.38 -5.07 -2.65
N PRO A 49 3.68 -4.02 -2.19
CA PRO A 49 3.73 -2.70 -2.83
C PRO A 49 5.11 -2.06 -2.74
N VAL A 50 5.59 -1.49 -3.86
CA VAL A 50 6.92 -0.84 -3.97
C VAL A 50 6.89 0.42 -4.83
N GLY A 51 7.96 1.21 -4.76
CA GLY A 51 8.16 2.34 -5.68
C GLY A 51 7.15 3.47 -5.52
N MET A 52 6.65 3.70 -4.30
CA MET A 52 5.63 4.71 -4.01
C MET A 52 6.09 6.12 -4.41
N GLN A 53 5.27 6.82 -5.19
CA GLN A 53 5.53 8.17 -5.68
C GLN A 53 4.26 9.00 -5.66
N ARG A 54 4.32 10.20 -5.08
CA ARG A 54 3.20 11.14 -5.06
C ARG A 54 3.04 11.83 -6.41
N LEU A 55 1.81 11.92 -6.89
CA LEU A 55 1.41 12.70 -8.06
C LEU A 55 0.16 13.52 -7.71
N GLY A 56 0.37 14.78 -7.32
CA GLY A 56 -0.72 15.66 -6.88
C GLY A 56 -1.43 15.12 -5.64
N ASP A 57 -2.70 14.78 -5.81
CA ASP A 57 -3.63 14.21 -4.84
C ASP A 57 -3.67 12.67 -4.86
N ARG A 58 -2.72 12.02 -5.56
CA ARG A 58 -2.64 10.56 -5.66
C ARG A 58 -1.27 10.03 -5.27
N LEU A 59 -1.26 8.75 -4.94
CA LEU A 59 -0.06 7.94 -4.76
C LEU A 59 -0.03 6.83 -5.80
N LEU A 60 1.06 6.76 -6.56
CA LEU A 60 1.34 5.69 -7.51
C LEU A 60 2.32 4.71 -6.88
N PHE A 61 2.15 3.43 -7.14
CA PHE A 61 3.04 2.36 -6.67
C PHE A 61 2.90 1.13 -7.55
N TYR A 62 3.86 0.22 -7.48
CA TYR A 62 3.74 -1.10 -8.10
C TYR A 62 3.31 -2.12 -7.06
N ALA A 63 2.44 -3.06 -7.41
CA ALA A 63 2.03 -4.19 -6.59
C ALA A 63 1.65 -5.37 -7.49
N ASP A 64 1.44 -6.55 -6.93
CA ASP A 64 0.99 -7.76 -7.63
C ASP A 64 -0.39 -8.19 -7.12
N ASP A 65 -1.36 -8.40 -8.02
CA ASP A 65 -2.71 -8.83 -7.63
C ASP A 65 -2.88 -10.36 -7.49
N GLY A 66 -1.79 -11.11 -7.66
CA GLY A 66 -1.75 -12.57 -7.67
C GLY A 66 -2.23 -13.19 -8.97
N THR A 67 -2.59 -12.38 -9.98
CA THR A 67 -3.13 -12.83 -11.27
C THR A 67 -2.31 -12.32 -12.46
N HIS A 68 -1.90 -11.05 -12.49
CA HIS A 68 -1.23 -10.43 -13.65
C HIS A 68 0.24 -10.04 -13.40
N GLY A 69 0.80 -10.40 -12.26
CA GLY A 69 2.18 -10.07 -11.90
C GLY A 69 2.28 -8.66 -11.35
N SER A 70 3.42 -7.99 -11.47
CA SER A 70 3.53 -6.61 -10.96
C SER A 70 2.92 -5.58 -11.92
N GLU A 71 1.91 -4.83 -11.47
CA GLU A 71 1.28 -3.72 -12.22
C GLU A 71 1.42 -2.37 -11.54
N LEU A 72 1.06 -1.31 -12.26
CA LEU A 72 0.97 0.05 -11.72
C LEU A 72 -0.40 0.28 -11.07
N TRP A 73 -0.38 0.68 -9.81
CA TRP A 73 -1.55 0.98 -8.98
C TRP A 73 -1.59 2.47 -8.62
N VAL A 74 -2.81 2.97 -8.38
CA VAL A 74 -3.07 4.36 -7.96
C VAL A 74 -4.07 4.35 -6.80
N THR A 75 -3.80 5.14 -5.76
CA THR A 75 -4.75 5.43 -4.69
C THR A 75 -4.82 6.94 -4.42
N ASP A 76 -5.99 7.42 -4.01
CA ASP A 76 -6.23 8.75 -3.43
C ASP A 76 -6.31 8.71 -1.89
N GLY A 77 -6.26 7.51 -1.29
CA GLY A 77 -5.96 7.30 0.12
C GLY A 77 -6.75 6.23 0.84
#